data_AF-A0A3P7JVK4-F1
#
_entry.id   AF-A0A3P7JVK4-F1
#
_cell.length_a   1.000
_cell.length_b   1.000
_cell.length_c   1.000
_cell.angle_alpha   90.00
_cell.angle_beta   90.00
_cell.angle_gamma   90.00
#
_symmetry.space_group_name_H-M   'P 1'
#
loop_
_entity.id
_entity.type
_entity.pdbx_description
1 polymer ?
#
loop_
_entity_poly.entity_id
_entity_poly.type
_entity_poly.pdbx_seq_one_letter_code
_entity_poly.pdbx_strand_id
1 'polypeptide(L)'
;MDPECGALLAERAYFMGRDYRMAHPLVRGCEKEMKDYKCEPQSQYESAAHFHLAWILLCLENGAHVAKDTNPPSAQCQHEMLTHRQMMLTEFRMAPELVLHCAQEIDRWCSPRGDIEAEGRTLHCLMEHASSADKNLQLGPQCMQAVKEVVKVGIPASI
;
A
#
# COMPACT_ATOMS: atom_id res chain seq x y z
N MET A 1 -21.07 -4.37 -9.38
CA MET A 1 -21.34 -3.97 -7.98
C MET A 1 -22.35 -2.85 -7.99
N ASP A 2 -23.16 -2.74 -6.94
CA ASP A 2 -23.98 -1.55 -6.72
C ASP A 2 -23.07 -0.33 -6.47
N PRO A 3 -23.32 0.85 -7.08
CA PRO A 3 -22.45 2.03 -6.94
C PRO A 3 -22.29 2.52 -5.49
N GLU A 4 -23.34 2.39 -4.67
CA GLU A 4 -23.32 2.80 -3.26
C GLU A 4 -22.44 1.84 -2.45
N CYS A 5 -22.54 0.53 -2.72
CA CYS A 5 -21.66 -0.47 -2.13
C CYS A 5 -20.18 -0.22 -2.48
N GLY A 6 -19.89 0.10 -3.74
CA GLY A 6 -18.53 0.43 -4.18
C GLY A 6 -17.97 1.66 -3.45
N ALA A 7 -18.77 2.71 -3.27
CA ALA A 7 -18.35 3.92 -2.55
C ALA A 7 -18.04 3.63 -1.07
N LEU A 8 -18.86 2.82 -0.39
CA LEU A 8 -18.64 2.44 1.00
C LEU A 8 -17.38 1.57 1.18
N LEU A 9 -17.08 0.69 0.21
CA LEU A 9 -15.86 -0.11 0.23
C LEU A 9 -14.62 0.75 0.04
N ALA A 10 -14.65 1.69 -0.90
CA ALA A 10 -13.56 2.64 -1.11
C ALA A 10 -13.32 3.52 0.12
N GLU A 11 -14.38 4.00 0.77
CA GLU A 11 -14.27 4.78 2.01
C GLU A 11 -13.70 3.94 3.17
N ARG A 12 -14.14 2.69 3.31
CA ARG A 12 -13.56 1.77 4.29
C ARG A 12 -12.07 1.54 4.04
N ALA A 13 -11.69 1.26 2.80
CA ALA A 13 -10.32 1.05 2.40
C ALA A 13 -9.46 2.29 2.68
N TYR A 14 -10.00 3.49 2.42
CA TYR A 14 -9.36 4.76 2.70
C TYR A 14 -8.95 4.90 4.17
N PHE A 15 -9.89 4.65 5.09
CA PHE A 15 -9.59 4.70 6.52
C PHE A 15 -8.55 3.66 6.94
N MET A 16 -8.60 2.46 6.37
CA MET A 16 -7.60 1.42 6.62
C MET A 16 -6.21 1.82 6.13
N GLY A 17 -6.09 2.39 4.93
CA GLY A 17 -4.82 2.83 4.36
C GLY A 17 -4.09 3.81 5.29
N ARG A 18 -4.85 4.78 5.81
CA ARG A 18 -4.36 5.82 6.73
C ARG A 18 -4.13 5.35 8.15
N ASP A 19 -4.96 4.45 8.67
CA ASP A 19 -4.80 3.90 10.00
C ASP A 19 -5.00 2.38 9.95
N TYR A 20 -3.88 1.66 9.99
CA TYR A 20 -3.88 0.20 9.96
C TYR A 20 -4.72 -0.40 11.11
N ARG A 21 -4.96 0.33 12.20
CA ARG A 21 -5.81 -0.13 13.31
C ARG A 21 -7.26 -0.35 12.89
N MET A 22 -7.70 0.33 11.83
CA MET A 22 -9.02 0.12 11.22
C MET A 22 -9.11 -1.20 10.44
N ALA A 23 -7.98 -1.78 10.06
CA ALA A 23 -7.88 -3.14 9.53
C ALA A 23 -7.97 -4.16 10.67
N HIS A 24 -9.07 -4.15 11.43
CA HIS A 24 -9.26 -5.00 12.61
C HIS A 24 -8.99 -6.49 12.37
N PRO A 25 -9.41 -7.11 11.24
CA PRO A 25 -9.07 -8.51 10.96
C PRO A 25 -7.56 -8.74 10.87
N LEU A 26 -6.82 -7.86 10.19
CA LEU A 26 -5.35 -7.91 10.12
C LEU A 26 -4.70 -7.76 11.48
N VAL A 27 -5.06 -6.72 12.23
CA VAL A 27 -4.44 -6.44 13.54
C VAL A 27 -4.68 -7.59 14.52
N ARG A 28 -5.89 -8.15 14.52
CA ARG A 28 -6.22 -9.29 15.37
C ARG A 28 -5.55 -10.58 14.88
N GLY A 29 -5.56 -10.82 13.58
CA GLY A 29 -5.02 -12.04 12.97
C GLY A 29 -3.49 -12.11 13.02
N CYS A 30 -2.81 -10.96 13.06
CA CYS A 30 -1.36 -10.85 13.08
C CYS A 30 -0.79 -10.32 14.41
N GLU A 31 -1.56 -10.25 15.50
CA GLU A 31 -1.11 -9.59 16.74
C GLU A 31 0.23 -10.15 17.26
N LYS A 32 0.41 -11.48 17.19
CA LYS A 32 1.66 -12.16 17.57
C LYS A 32 2.79 -11.79 16.62
N GLU A 33 2.56 -11.90 15.31
CA GLU A 33 3.55 -11.62 14.27
C GLU A 33 3.99 -10.16 14.27
N MET A 34 3.08 -9.22 14.54
CA MET A 34 3.43 -7.80 14.67
C MET A 34 4.43 -7.57 15.81
N LYS A 35 4.30 -8.30 16.93
CA LYS A 35 5.25 -8.24 18.05
C LYS A 35 6.56 -8.97 17.72
N ASP A 36 6.47 -10.19 17.19
CA ASP A 36 7.64 -11.04 16.91
C ASP A 36 8.52 -10.45 15.80
N TYR A 37 7.91 -9.90 14.74
CA TYR A 37 8.59 -9.28 13.60
C TYR A 37 8.89 -7.80 13.83
N LYS A 38 8.42 -7.23 14.95
CA LYS A 38 8.60 -5.82 15.33
C LYS A 38 8.02 -4.84 14.30
N CYS A 39 6.81 -5.14 13.86
CA CYS A 39 6.06 -4.30 12.93
C CYS A 39 5.28 -3.22 13.68
N GLU A 40 5.91 -2.06 13.78
CA GLU A 40 5.35 -0.87 14.42
C GLU A 40 5.24 0.28 13.41
N PRO A 41 4.28 1.21 13.60
CA PRO A 41 4.18 2.40 12.77
C PRO A 41 5.45 3.25 12.87
N GLN A 42 6.01 3.64 11.74
CA GLN A 42 7.16 4.54 11.72
C GLN A 42 6.71 6.00 11.72
N SER A 43 7.04 6.73 12.79
CA SER A 43 6.80 8.17 12.91
C SER A 43 7.78 9.04 12.10
N GLN A 44 8.76 8.42 11.44
CA GLN A 44 9.92 9.08 10.83
C GLN A 44 9.66 9.59 9.40
N TYR A 45 8.51 9.25 8.83
CA TYR A 45 8.11 9.68 7.50
C TYR A 45 6.77 10.42 7.61
N GLU A 46 6.81 11.75 7.70
CA GLU A 46 5.60 12.59 7.68
C GLU A 46 4.77 12.33 6.41
N SER A 47 5.44 12.07 5.27
CA SER A 47 4.80 11.64 4.02
C SER A 47 4.25 10.20 4.05
N ALA A 48 4.61 9.37 5.06
CA ALA A 48 4.04 8.03 5.26
C ALA A 48 2.94 7.97 6.32
N ALA A 49 2.58 9.11 6.93
CA ALA A 49 1.50 9.20 7.90
C ALA A 49 0.14 8.73 7.34
N HIS A 50 0.01 8.65 6.01
CA HIS A 50 -1.16 8.19 5.30
C HIS A 50 -1.05 6.76 4.75
N PHE A 51 0.11 6.10 4.91
CA PHE A 51 0.40 4.79 4.31
C PHE A 51 0.69 3.71 5.36
N HIS A 52 0.12 3.85 6.56
CA HIS A 52 0.36 2.93 7.68
C HIS A 52 0.02 1.48 7.34
N LEU A 53 -1.05 1.21 6.60
CA LEU A 53 -1.38 -0.17 6.21
C LEU A 53 -0.34 -0.77 5.27
N ALA A 54 0.09 -0.02 4.24
CA ALA A 54 1.11 -0.47 3.30
C ALA A 54 2.42 -0.80 4.02
N TRP A 55 2.80 0.05 4.99
CA TRP A 55 3.94 -0.20 5.86
C TRP A 55 3.81 -1.48 6.67
N ILE A 56 2.69 -1.66 7.39
CA ILE A 56 2.47 -2.84 8.23
C ILE A 56 2.45 -4.12 7.39
N LEU A 57 1.80 -4.11 6.22
CA LEU A 57 1.78 -5.25 5.32
C LEU A 57 3.19 -5.65 4.88
N LEU A 58 3.99 -4.70 4.41
CA LEU A 58 5.36 -4.98 3.96
C LEU A 58 6.28 -5.43 5.09
N CYS A 59 6.11 -4.85 6.28
CA CYS A 59 6.85 -5.31 7.44
C CYS A 59 6.53 -6.78 7.77
N LEU A 60 5.24 -7.14 7.79
CA LEU A 60 4.81 -8.51 8.09
C LEU A 60 5.29 -9.49 7.02
N GLU A 61 5.19 -9.13 5.73
CA GLU A 61 5.67 -9.96 4.62
C GLU A 61 7.20 -10.18 4.68
N ASN A 62 7.96 -9.12 4.95
CA ASN A 62 9.41 -9.21 5.12
C ASN A 62 9.79 -10.03 6.35
N GLY A 63 9.12 -9.80 7.48
CA GLY A 63 9.31 -10.56 8.72
C GLY A 63 9.04 -12.05 8.53
N ALA A 64 7.94 -12.37 7.85
CA ALA A 64 7.58 -13.75 7.48
C ALA A 64 8.62 -14.40 6.56
N HIS A 65 9.14 -13.66 5.58
CA HIS A 65 10.19 -14.15 4.68
C HIS A 65 11.48 -14.46 5.44
N VAL A 66 11.91 -13.57 6.34
CA VAL A 66 13.12 -13.75 7.16
C VAL A 66 12.94 -14.88 8.19
N ALA A 67 11.76 -15.00 8.80
CA ALA A 67 11.47 -15.96 9.85
C ALA A 67 10.94 -17.30 9.33
N LYS A 68 10.98 -17.55 8.01
CA LYS A 68 10.33 -18.70 7.36
C LYS A 68 10.64 -20.06 8.01
N ASP A 69 11.89 -20.29 8.42
CA ASP A 69 12.33 -21.56 8.99
C ASP A 69 12.33 -21.57 10.53
N THR A 70 12.17 -20.41 11.18
CA THR A 70 12.34 -20.25 12.64
C THR A 70 11.05 -19.88 13.37
N ASN A 71 10.28 -18.96 12.83
CA ASN A 71 9.00 -18.50 13.37
C ASN A 71 8.09 -18.05 12.21
N PRO A 72 7.61 -19.00 11.37
CA PRO A 72 6.73 -18.67 10.27
C PRO A 72 5.41 -18.06 10.76
N PRO A 73 4.77 -17.20 9.97
CA PRO A 73 3.53 -16.55 10.37
C PRO A 73 2.40 -17.58 10.51
N SER A 74 1.48 -17.35 11.43
CA SER A 74 0.26 -18.14 11.56
C SER A 74 -0.55 -18.13 10.26
N ALA A 75 -1.31 -19.21 10.00
CA ALA A 75 -2.19 -19.28 8.83
C ALA A 75 -3.22 -18.14 8.80
N GLN A 76 -3.68 -17.70 9.97
CA GLN A 76 -4.57 -16.56 10.09
C GLN A 76 -3.87 -15.26 9.64
N CYS A 77 -2.66 -14.98 10.14
CA CYS A 77 -1.93 -13.80 9.70
C CYS A 77 -1.62 -13.83 8.20
N GLN A 78 -1.20 -14.99 7.66
CA GLN A 78 -0.99 -15.17 6.22
C GLN A 78 -2.23 -14.84 5.39
N HIS A 79 -3.39 -15.32 5.83
CA HIS A 79 -4.66 -15.04 5.17
C HIS A 79 -4.96 -13.54 5.19
N GLU A 80 -4.83 -12.89 6.34
CA GLU A 80 -5.13 -11.47 6.46
C GLU A 80 -4.17 -10.60 5.65
N MET A 81 -2.87 -10.91 5.63
CA MET A 81 -1.89 -10.21 4.78
C MET A 81 -2.32 -10.25 3.31
N LEU A 82 -2.66 -11.44 2.80
CA LEU A 82 -3.10 -11.61 1.42
C LEU A 82 -4.41 -10.86 1.13
N THR A 83 -5.39 -10.96 2.03
CA THR A 83 -6.68 -10.28 1.90
C THR A 83 -6.51 -8.76 1.81
N HIS A 84 -5.68 -8.17 2.68
CA HIS A 84 -5.49 -6.72 2.69
C HIS A 84 -4.62 -6.24 1.52
N ARG A 85 -3.66 -7.06 1.07
CA ARG A 85 -2.93 -6.80 -0.18
C ARG A 85 -3.87 -6.79 -1.38
N GLN A 86 -4.79 -7.76 -1.46
CA GLN A 86 -5.76 -7.83 -2.54
C GLN A 86 -6.73 -6.65 -2.50
N MET A 87 -7.20 -6.25 -1.32
CA MET A 87 -8.01 -5.03 -1.15
C MET A 87 -7.31 -3.80 -1.73
N MET A 88 -6.01 -3.61 -1.46
CA MET A 88 -5.31 -2.44 -2.01
C MET A 88 -5.22 -2.47 -3.54
N LEU A 89 -5.04 -3.66 -4.12
CA LEU A 89 -5.01 -3.83 -5.57
C LEU A 89 -6.38 -3.61 -6.21
N THR A 90 -7.48 -4.01 -5.55
CA THR A 90 -8.84 -3.86 -6.12
C THR A 90 -9.38 -2.44 -5.95
N GLU A 91 -9.24 -1.85 -4.76
CA GLU A 91 -9.83 -0.54 -4.44
C GLU A 91 -8.97 0.61 -4.98
N PHE A 92 -7.64 0.52 -4.85
CA PHE A 92 -6.71 1.60 -5.22
C PHE A 92 -5.94 1.34 -6.50
N ARG A 93 -5.87 0.09 -6.98
CA ARG A 93 -4.95 -0.34 -8.04
C ARG A 93 -3.48 -0.03 -7.71
N MET A 94 -3.14 -0.12 -6.42
CA MET A 94 -1.81 0.20 -5.90
C MET A 94 -1.27 -0.98 -5.09
N ALA A 95 -0.03 -1.38 -5.38
CA ALA A 95 0.69 -2.37 -4.57
C ALA A 95 1.36 -1.68 -3.37
N PRO A 96 1.51 -2.37 -2.21
CA PRO A 96 2.15 -1.80 -1.02
C PRO A 96 3.55 -1.21 -1.29
N GLU A 97 4.35 -1.89 -2.12
CA GLU A 97 5.72 -1.49 -2.45
C GLU A 97 5.74 -0.17 -3.21
N LEU A 98 4.82 -0.03 -4.18
CA LEU A 98 4.69 1.19 -4.96
C LEU A 98 4.34 2.38 -4.06
N VAL A 99 3.40 2.19 -3.13
CA VAL A 99 2.98 3.24 -2.19
C VAL A 99 4.16 3.72 -1.35
N LEU A 100 4.95 2.80 -0.78
CA LEU A 100 6.10 3.20 0.05
C LEU A 100 7.21 3.87 -0.77
N HIS A 101 7.51 3.37 -1.97
CA HIS A 101 8.58 3.92 -2.80
C HIS A 101 8.22 5.27 -3.45
N CYS A 102 6.94 5.60 -3.52
CA CYS A 102 6.43 6.84 -4.10
C CYS A 102 5.78 7.78 -3.08
N ALA A 103 5.91 7.53 -1.78
CA ALA A 103 5.18 8.28 -0.75
C ALA A 103 5.38 9.80 -0.85
N GLN A 104 6.60 10.26 -1.14
CA GLN A 104 6.90 11.69 -1.29
C GLN A 104 6.28 12.28 -2.55
N GLU A 105 6.33 11.56 -3.67
CA GLU A 105 5.72 11.99 -4.93
C GLU A 105 4.20 11.99 -4.85
N ILE A 106 3.61 11.02 -4.14
CA ILE A 106 2.17 10.97 -3.91
C ILE A 106 1.73 12.18 -3.10
N ASP A 107 2.41 12.46 -2.00
CA ASP A 107 2.15 13.60 -1.13
C ASP A 107 2.30 14.94 -1.86
N ARG A 108 3.35 15.06 -2.68
CA ARG A 108 3.69 16.31 -3.35
C ARG A 108 2.81 16.60 -4.58
N TRP A 109 2.42 15.57 -5.33
CA TRP A 109 1.87 15.75 -6.68
C TRP A 109 0.55 15.01 -6.94
N CYS A 110 0.34 13.84 -6.34
CA CYS A 110 -0.73 12.94 -6.80
C CYS A 110 -1.93 12.81 -5.87
N SER A 111 -1.87 13.34 -4.65
CA SER A 111 -3.05 13.48 -3.79
C SER A 111 -3.06 14.83 -3.07
N PRO A 112 -4.15 15.59 -3.14
CA PRO A 112 -4.29 16.83 -2.37
C PRO A 112 -4.34 16.57 -0.85
N ARG A 113 -4.55 15.33 -0.43
CA ARG A 113 -4.61 14.89 0.97
C ARG A 113 -3.39 14.07 1.39
N GLY A 114 -2.44 13.86 0.48
CA GLY A 114 -1.23 13.06 0.71
C GLY A 114 -1.44 11.56 0.85
N ASP A 115 -2.58 11.04 0.40
CA ASP A 115 -2.99 9.63 0.51
C ASP A 115 -3.13 8.95 -0.86
N ILE A 116 -3.56 7.67 -0.87
CA ILE A 116 -3.90 6.95 -2.10
C ILE A 116 -5.35 7.23 -2.47
N GLU A 117 -5.55 7.63 -3.72
CA GLU A 117 -6.85 7.86 -4.31
C GLU A 117 -7.34 6.59 -5.01
N ALA A 118 -8.64 6.30 -4.87
CA ALA A 118 -9.28 5.11 -5.41
C ALA A 118 -9.21 5.02 -6.96
N GLU A 119 -9.54 3.85 -7.49
CA GLU A 119 -9.67 3.58 -8.93
C GLU A 119 -8.38 3.80 -9.76
N GLY A 120 -7.22 3.83 -9.09
CA GLY A 120 -5.93 4.01 -9.75
C GLY A 120 -5.58 5.45 -10.11
N ARG A 121 -6.29 6.45 -9.59
CA ARG A 121 -5.97 7.87 -9.84
C ARG A 121 -4.52 8.21 -9.46
N THR A 122 -4.06 7.70 -8.31
CA THR A 122 -2.67 7.90 -7.87
C THR A 122 -1.67 7.25 -8.82
N LEU A 123 -1.93 6.02 -9.29
CA LEU A 123 -1.05 5.33 -10.24
C LEU A 123 -0.96 6.10 -11.56
N HIS A 124 -2.08 6.58 -12.11
CA HIS A 124 -2.10 7.36 -13.34
C HIS A 124 -1.26 8.63 -13.22
N CYS A 125 -1.42 9.38 -12.12
CA CYS A 125 -0.59 10.56 -11.86
C CYS A 125 0.92 10.21 -11.82
N LEU A 126 1.30 9.15 -11.10
CA LEU A 126 2.70 8.71 -11.06
C LEU A 126 3.23 8.35 -12.46
N MET A 127 2.42 7.69 -13.30
CA MET A 127 2.80 7.34 -14.67
C MET A 127 2.97 8.57 -15.57
N GLU A 128 2.15 9.60 -15.40
CA GLU A 128 2.29 10.89 -16.10
C GLU A 128 3.61 11.57 -15.72
N HIS A 129 3.93 11.64 -14.43
CA HIS A 129 5.19 12.17 -13.93
C HIS A 129 6.40 11.34 -14.39
N ALA A 130 6.27 10.01 -14.44
CA ALA A 130 7.32 9.11 -14.94
C ALA A 130 7.67 9.37 -16.41
N SER A 131 6.69 9.83 -17.19
CA SER A 131 6.81 10.08 -18.64
C SER A 131 7.06 11.55 -18.97
N SER A 132 7.14 12.43 -17.97
CA SER A 132 7.31 13.87 -18.17
C SER A 132 8.67 14.22 -18.78
N ALA A 133 8.64 15.12 -19.76
CA ALA A 133 9.84 15.73 -20.35
C ALA A 133 10.45 16.81 -19.44
N ASP A 134 9.70 17.34 -18.47
CA ASP A 134 10.18 18.31 -17.50
C ASP A 134 10.90 17.60 -16.34
N LYS A 135 12.22 17.82 -16.23
CA LYS A 135 13.07 17.25 -15.18
C LYS A 135 12.64 17.64 -13.77
N ASN A 136 11.95 18.77 -13.58
CA ASN A 136 11.48 19.20 -12.27
C ASN A 136 10.23 18.45 -11.80
N LEU A 137 9.55 17.78 -12.72
CA LEU A 137 8.34 17.00 -12.47
C LEU A 137 8.60 15.49 -12.54
N GLN A 138 9.85 15.07 -12.71
CA GLN A 138 10.19 13.64 -12.75
C GLN A 138 10.20 13.03 -11.36
N LEU A 139 9.76 11.77 -11.29
CA LEU A 139 9.81 10.97 -10.07
C LEU A 139 11.26 10.75 -9.60
N GLY A 140 11.44 10.62 -8.30
CA GLY A 140 12.71 10.15 -7.74
C GLY A 140 13.07 8.75 -8.23
N PRO A 141 14.35 8.33 -8.12
CA PRO A 141 14.83 7.07 -8.69
C PRO A 141 14.14 5.83 -8.10
N GLN A 142 13.77 5.87 -6.80
CA GLN A 142 13.07 4.75 -6.14
C GLN A 142 11.64 4.62 -6.67
N CYS A 143 10.88 5.71 -6.67
CA CYS A 143 9.53 5.73 -7.21
C CYS A 143 9.49 5.36 -8.70
N MET A 144 10.42 5.91 -9.50
CA MET A 144 10.55 5.61 -10.93
C MET A 144 10.77 4.11 -11.19
N GLN A 145 11.61 3.46 -10.38
CA GLN A 145 11.84 2.02 -10.50
C GLN A 145 10.59 1.22 -10.13
N ALA A 146 9.92 1.57 -9.04
CA ALA A 146 8.69 0.90 -8.61
C ALA A 146 7.56 1.01 -9.65
N VAL A 147 7.36 2.20 -10.23
CA VAL A 147 6.38 2.41 -11.31
C VAL A 147 6.68 1.53 -12.52
N LYS A 148 7.96 1.42 -12.93
CA LYS A 148 8.36 0.57 -14.06
C LYS A 148 8.09 -0.91 -13.80
N GLU A 149 8.29 -1.38 -12.58
CA GLU A 149 8.02 -2.78 -12.19
C GLU A 149 6.51 -3.07 -12.25
N VAL A 150 5.69 -2.17 -11.71
CA VAL A 150 4.24 -2.29 -11.75
C VAL A 150 3.69 -2.34 -13.18
N VAL A 151 4.20 -1.47 -14.07
CA VAL A 151 3.78 -1.45 -15.48
C VAL A 151 4.16 -2.75 -16.21
N LYS A 152 5.30 -3.37 -15.86
CA LYS A 152 5.75 -4.64 -16.45
C LYS A 152 4.92 -5.84 -16.00
N VAL A 153 4.57 -5.89 -14.71
CA VAL A 153 3.84 -7.01 -14.10
C VAL A 153 2.36 -6.97 -14.47
N GLY A 154 1.84 -5.79 -14.80
CA GLY A 154 0.45 -5.58 -15.19
C GLY A 154 -0.48 -5.84 -14.01
N ILE A 155 -0.72 -4.83 -13.17
CA ILE A 155 -1.84 -4.89 -12.22
C ILE A 155 -3.10 -5.07 -13.07
N PRO A 156 -3.81 -6.21 -12.97
CA PRO A 156 -4.95 -6.46 -13.83
C PRO A 156 -6.01 -5.40 -13.54
N ALA A 157 -6.37 -4.61 -14.56
CA ALA A 157 -7.33 -3.52 -14.45
C ALA A 157 -8.80 -4.00 -14.33
N SER A 158 -9.05 -5.30 -14.15
CA SER A 158 -10.39 -5.88 -14.29
C SER A 158 -10.59 -7.12 -13.41
N ILE A 159 -11.40 -6.98 -12.36
CA ILE A 159 -12.41 -7.96 -11.93
C ILE A 159 -13.72 -7.21 -11.83
#